data_AF-A0A920MKB9-F1
#
_entry.id   AF-A0A920MKB9-F1
#
_cell.length_a   1.000
_cell.length_b   1.000
_cell.length_c   1.000
_cell.angle_alpha   90.00
_cell.angle_beta   90.00
_cell.angle_gamma   90.00
#
_symmetry.space_group_name_H-M   'P 1'
#
loop_
_entity.id
_entity.type
_entity.pdbx_description
1 polymer ?
#
loop_
_entity_poly.entity_id
_entity_poly.type
_entity_poly.pdbx_seq_one_letter_code
_entity_poly.pdbx_strand_id
1 'polypeptide(L)'
;MFPFVWLSRINKDDLIDKLYTFIAWSLVSPTLCCANPNWIPALVCAQCCLRADNYFGCGSTIVILIWLISILFIGGLLAWASERYNQNYPRNIALLTVLLDLLLMLSILPSEPITSEWITVFQIDWIPRFGISLYFALDGLSLLLIILTAFLGAISIGSAWNEIKTQTGFFYFNLLWTLAGVIGVFTA
;
A
#
# COMPACT_ATOMS: atom_id res chain seq x y z
N MET A 1 -34.54 28.15 -4.31
CA MET A 1 -35.95 28.55 -4.53
C MET A 1 -36.55 27.57 -5.51
N PHE A 2 -37.64 26.92 -5.11
CA PHE A 2 -38.10 25.62 -5.59
C PHE A 2 -38.61 25.60 -7.06
N PRO A 3 -38.53 24.43 -7.71
CA PRO A 3 -39.13 24.11 -8.99
C PRO A 3 -40.60 23.67 -8.82
N PHE A 4 -41.52 24.08 -9.71
CA PHE A 4 -42.94 23.70 -9.58
C PHE A 4 -43.73 23.73 -10.90
N VAL A 5 -43.30 23.00 -11.95
CA VAL A 5 -44.12 22.91 -13.20
C VAL A 5 -44.13 21.51 -13.86
N TRP A 6 -43.60 20.45 -13.25
CA TRP A 6 -43.58 19.12 -13.88
C TRP A 6 -44.11 18.01 -12.97
N LEU A 7 -45.37 18.13 -12.56
CA LEU A 7 -46.13 17.07 -11.88
C LEU A 7 -47.55 16.98 -12.48
N SER A 8 -47.69 16.28 -13.60
CA SER A 8 -49.03 15.79 -14.01
C SER A 8 -49.04 14.47 -14.77
N ARG A 9 -47.91 13.75 -14.85
CA ARG A 9 -47.89 12.40 -15.41
C ARG A 9 -46.68 11.58 -14.95
N ILE A 10 -46.60 11.32 -13.64
CA ILE A 10 -45.66 10.32 -13.11
C ILE A 10 -46.51 9.16 -12.63
N ASN A 11 -46.46 8.08 -13.40
CA ASN A 11 -47.10 6.82 -13.09
C ASN A 11 -46.36 6.16 -11.91
N LYS A 12 -47.05 5.36 -11.08
CA LYS A 12 -46.43 4.74 -9.88
C LYS A 12 -45.23 3.84 -10.24
N ASP A 13 -45.24 3.35 -11.47
CA ASP A 13 -44.26 2.44 -12.04
C ASP A 13 -42.91 3.14 -12.32
N ASP A 14 -42.94 4.43 -12.73
CA ASP A 14 -41.73 5.23 -13.04
C ASP A 14 -40.89 5.53 -11.80
N LEU A 15 -41.52 5.68 -10.63
CA LEU A 15 -40.85 5.94 -9.36
C LEU A 15 -40.07 4.73 -8.86
N ILE A 16 -40.53 3.52 -9.16
CA ILE A 16 -39.85 2.27 -8.80
C ILE A 16 -38.61 2.09 -9.67
N ASP A 17 -38.69 2.40 -10.98
CA ASP A 17 -37.55 2.32 -11.90
C ASP A 17 -36.44 3.34 -11.57
N LYS A 18 -36.81 4.54 -11.12
CA LYS A 18 -35.84 5.54 -10.65
C LYS A 18 -35.22 5.18 -9.29
N LEU A 19 -35.95 4.50 -8.42
CA LEU A 19 -35.40 4.00 -7.15
C LEU A 19 -34.44 2.82 -7.37
N TYR A 20 -34.77 1.90 -8.30
CA TYR A 20 -33.93 0.75 -8.65
C TYR A 20 -32.62 1.17 -9.31
N THR A 21 -32.63 2.17 -10.20
CA THR A 21 -31.41 2.67 -10.84
C THR A 21 -30.49 3.40 -9.86
N PHE A 22 -31.04 4.09 -8.86
CA PHE A 22 -30.25 4.76 -7.82
C PHE A 22 -29.66 3.76 -6.80
N ILE A 23 -30.43 2.74 -6.40
CA ILE A 23 -29.95 1.65 -5.53
C ILE A 23 -28.93 0.77 -6.26
N ALA A 24 -29.14 0.47 -7.55
CA ALA A 24 -28.19 -0.27 -8.38
C ALA A 24 -26.84 0.45 -8.48
N TRP A 25 -26.82 1.78 -8.60
CA TRP A 25 -25.56 2.53 -8.63
C TRP A 25 -24.79 2.49 -7.30
N SER A 26 -25.49 2.28 -6.17
CA SER A 26 -24.88 2.17 -4.83
C SER A 26 -24.42 0.75 -4.44
N LEU A 27 -24.81 -0.27 -5.20
CA LEU A 27 -24.52 -1.69 -4.93
C LEU A 27 -23.69 -2.39 -6.02
N VAL A 28 -23.21 -1.66 -7.04
CA VAL A 28 -22.25 -2.21 -8.02
C VAL A 28 -20.89 -2.35 -7.34
N SER A 29 -20.75 -3.48 -6.65
CA SER A 29 -19.47 -4.14 -6.45
C SER A 29 -18.88 -4.51 -7.83
N PRO A 30 -17.55 -4.52 -7.98
CA PRO A 30 -16.86 -4.86 -9.23
C PRO A 30 -17.14 -6.27 -9.79
N THR A 31 -17.96 -7.08 -9.11
CA THR A 31 -18.27 -8.47 -9.46
C THR A 31 -19.33 -8.63 -10.57
N LEU A 32 -20.15 -7.60 -10.86
CA LEU A 32 -21.27 -7.73 -11.82
C LEU A 32 -20.88 -7.53 -13.30
N CYS A 33 -19.69 -7.03 -13.61
CA CYS A 33 -19.25 -6.82 -15.00
C CYS A 33 -19.03 -8.13 -15.79
N CYS A 34 -18.86 -9.28 -15.13
CA CYS A 34 -18.54 -10.54 -15.81
C CYS A 34 -19.77 -11.36 -16.25
N ALA A 35 -21.00 -10.93 -15.94
CA ALA A 35 -22.16 -11.82 -16.04
C ALA A 35 -22.96 -11.78 -17.37
N ASN A 36 -22.77 -10.78 -18.26
CA ASN A 36 -23.53 -10.74 -19.53
C ASN A 36 -22.83 -9.92 -20.64
N PRO A 37 -22.34 -10.53 -21.73
CA PRO A 37 -21.51 -9.87 -22.74
C PRO A 37 -22.26 -9.01 -23.78
N ASN A 38 -23.59 -8.87 -23.68
CA ASN A 38 -24.40 -8.33 -24.77
C ASN A 38 -24.76 -6.83 -24.66
N TRP A 39 -24.40 -6.15 -23.55
CA TRP A 39 -25.00 -4.85 -23.21
C TRP A 39 -24.02 -3.67 -23.13
N ILE A 40 -22.74 -3.85 -23.47
CA ILE A 40 -21.73 -2.77 -23.42
C ILE A 40 -20.79 -2.92 -24.64
N PRO A 41 -20.41 -1.83 -25.33
CA PRO A 41 -19.41 -1.89 -26.41
C PRO A 41 -18.12 -2.56 -25.91
N ALA A 42 -17.65 -3.57 -26.65
CA ALA A 42 -16.55 -4.48 -26.29
C ALA A 42 -15.25 -3.79 -25.83
N LEU A 43 -15.04 -2.53 -26.22
CA LEU A 43 -13.87 -1.72 -25.82
C LEU A 43 -13.84 -1.40 -24.32
N VAL A 44 -15.00 -1.17 -23.67
CA VAL A 44 -15.02 -0.84 -22.23
C VAL A 44 -14.88 -2.11 -21.38
N CYS A 45 -15.42 -3.24 -21.86
CA CYS A 45 -15.31 -4.53 -21.17
C CYS A 45 -13.89 -5.11 -21.26
N ALA A 46 -13.21 -4.97 -22.40
CA ALA A 46 -11.81 -5.42 -22.57
C ALA A 46 -10.83 -4.60 -21.72
N GLN A 47 -11.04 -3.29 -21.59
CA GLN A 47 -10.21 -2.41 -20.75
C GLN A 47 -10.34 -2.75 -19.26
N CYS A 48 -11.52 -3.19 -18.82
CA CYS A 48 -11.73 -3.61 -17.42
C CYS A 48 -11.27 -5.06 -17.16
N CYS A 49 -11.38 -5.95 -18.15
CA CYS A 49 -10.97 -7.36 -18.00
C CYS A 49 -9.44 -7.54 -18.01
N LEU A 50 -8.69 -6.77 -18.82
CA LEU A 50 -7.21 -6.77 -18.74
C LEU A 50 -6.66 -6.14 -17.45
N ARG A 51 -7.47 -5.35 -16.73
CA ARG A 51 -7.13 -4.83 -15.39
C ARG A 51 -7.51 -5.82 -14.26
N ALA A 52 -8.30 -6.86 -14.57
CA ALA A 52 -8.95 -7.73 -13.60
C ALA A 52 -8.23 -9.06 -13.32
N ASP A 53 -7.34 -9.51 -14.20
CA ASP A 53 -6.57 -10.76 -13.94
C ASP A 53 -5.56 -10.60 -12.78
N ASN A 54 -5.42 -9.39 -12.23
CA ASN A 54 -4.55 -9.06 -11.10
C ASN A 54 -5.31 -8.74 -9.81
N TYR A 55 -6.55 -9.18 -9.57
CA TYR A 55 -7.18 -8.92 -8.27
C TYR A 55 -6.52 -9.64 -7.08
N PHE A 56 -5.67 -10.65 -7.32
CA PHE A 56 -4.75 -11.20 -6.31
C PHE A 56 -3.41 -10.41 -6.20
N GLY A 57 -3.18 -9.40 -7.06
CA GLY A 57 -1.95 -8.61 -7.13
C GLY A 57 -2.14 -7.11 -6.85
N CYS A 58 -3.23 -6.49 -7.29
CA CYS A 58 -3.52 -5.05 -7.16
C CYS A 58 -3.83 -4.63 -5.72
N GLY A 59 -4.51 -5.49 -4.95
CA GLY A 59 -4.65 -5.32 -3.50
C GLY A 59 -3.35 -5.68 -2.76
N SER A 60 -2.67 -6.73 -3.21
CA SER A 60 -1.51 -7.30 -2.52
C SER A 60 -0.29 -6.37 -2.49
N THR A 61 -0.02 -5.63 -3.56
CA THR A 61 1.14 -4.72 -3.60
C THR A 61 0.95 -3.46 -2.76
N ILE A 62 -0.26 -2.90 -2.72
CA ILE A 62 -0.63 -1.79 -1.81
C ILE A 62 -0.51 -2.25 -0.36
N VAL A 63 -1.00 -3.46 -0.07
CA VAL A 63 -0.87 -4.08 1.25
C VAL A 63 0.62 -4.25 1.58
N ILE A 64 1.45 -4.69 0.64
CA ILE A 64 2.90 -4.85 0.82
C ILE A 64 3.61 -3.53 1.19
N LEU A 65 3.27 -2.39 0.56
CA LEU A 65 3.83 -1.07 0.91
C LEU A 65 3.56 -0.70 2.37
N ILE A 66 2.31 -0.87 2.81
CA ILE A 66 1.92 -0.61 4.20
C ILE A 66 2.61 -1.61 5.14
N TRP A 67 2.76 -2.87 4.72
CA TRP A 67 3.46 -3.90 5.48
C TRP A 67 4.96 -3.63 5.63
N LEU A 68 5.64 -3.11 4.60
CA LEU A 68 7.05 -2.69 4.66
C LEU A 68 7.27 -1.64 5.75
N ILE A 69 6.47 -0.57 5.75
CA ILE A 69 6.59 0.47 6.79
C ILE A 69 6.22 -0.11 8.17
N SER A 70 5.15 -0.90 8.24
CA SER A 70 4.66 -1.46 9.51
C SER A 70 5.67 -2.44 10.14
N ILE A 71 6.35 -3.27 9.35
CA ILE A 71 7.28 -4.27 9.88
C ILE A 71 8.53 -3.62 10.49
N LEU A 72 9.01 -2.49 9.95
CA LEU A 72 10.12 -1.75 10.54
C LEU A 72 9.71 -1.05 11.84
N PHE A 73 8.53 -0.43 11.87
CA PHE A 73 8.00 0.19 13.10
C PHE A 73 7.79 -0.83 14.21
N ILE A 74 7.13 -1.94 13.91
CA ILE A 74 6.89 -3.04 14.85
C ILE A 74 8.22 -3.68 15.24
N GLY A 75 9.13 -3.88 14.28
CA GLY A 75 10.47 -4.40 14.52
C GLY A 75 11.29 -3.55 15.50
N GLY A 76 11.26 -2.22 15.33
CA GLY A 76 11.87 -1.29 16.27
C GLY A 76 11.26 -1.39 17.67
N LEU A 77 9.93 -1.40 17.75
CA LEU A 77 9.23 -1.49 19.04
C LEU A 77 9.54 -2.82 19.76
N LEU A 78 9.61 -3.91 19.00
CA LEU A 78 10.00 -5.24 19.50
C LEU A 78 11.47 -5.26 19.95
N ALA A 79 12.38 -4.61 19.22
CA ALA A 79 13.79 -4.51 19.62
C ALA A 79 13.95 -3.76 20.96
N TRP A 80 13.18 -2.70 21.17
CA TRP A 80 13.14 -1.98 22.44
C TRP A 80 12.51 -2.80 23.57
N ALA A 81 11.35 -3.42 23.34
CA ALA A 81 10.68 -4.25 24.34
C ALA A 81 11.53 -5.47 24.76
N SER A 82 12.25 -6.05 23.79
CA SER A 82 13.11 -7.21 23.99
C SER A 82 14.33 -6.92 24.87
N GLU A 83 14.76 -5.66 24.98
CA GLU A 83 15.88 -5.26 25.83
C GLU A 83 15.64 -5.63 27.30
N ARG A 84 14.37 -5.58 27.74
CA ARG A 84 13.99 -5.92 29.13
C ARG A 84 14.17 -7.39 29.47
N TYR A 85 14.20 -8.27 28.47
CA TYR A 85 14.32 -9.72 28.68
C TYR A 85 15.77 -10.17 28.63
N ASN A 86 16.50 -9.83 27.56
CA ASN A 86 17.92 -10.17 27.42
C ASN A 86 18.62 -9.20 26.48
N GLN A 87 19.90 -8.94 26.77
CA GLN A 87 20.72 -7.99 26.02
C GLN A 87 21.08 -8.44 24.59
N ASN A 88 20.96 -9.75 24.30
CA ASN A 88 21.31 -10.35 23.00
C ASN A 88 20.12 -10.42 22.01
N TYR A 89 18.88 -10.42 22.48
CA TYR A 89 17.71 -10.56 21.61
C TYR A 89 17.39 -9.35 20.71
N PRO A 90 17.59 -8.08 21.13
CA PRO A 90 17.32 -6.93 20.28
C PRO A 90 18.07 -6.97 18.94
N ARG A 91 19.29 -7.53 18.95
CA ARG A 91 20.17 -7.65 17.78
C ARG A 91 19.60 -8.59 16.74
N ASN A 92 19.18 -9.79 17.20
CA ASN A 92 18.61 -10.80 16.32
C ASN A 92 17.26 -10.34 15.76
N ILE A 93 16.45 -9.64 16.55
CA ILE A 93 15.19 -9.05 16.10
C ILE A 93 15.44 -8.00 15.01
N ALA A 94 16.37 -7.07 15.25
CA ALA A 94 16.69 -6.02 14.28
C ALA A 94 17.23 -6.59 12.95
N LEU A 95 18.09 -7.61 13.02
CA LEU A 95 18.61 -8.28 11.84
C LEU A 95 17.49 -9.03 11.08
N LEU A 96 16.65 -9.78 11.80
CA LEU A 96 15.50 -10.45 11.20
C LEU A 96 14.54 -9.47 10.54
N THR A 97 14.27 -8.31 11.16
CA THR A 97 13.35 -7.32 10.58
C THR A 97 13.89 -6.72 9.29
N VAL A 98 15.17 -6.35 9.23
CA VAL A 98 15.79 -5.82 8.00
C VAL A 98 15.91 -6.90 6.92
N LEU A 99 16.19 -8.15 7.31
CA LEU A 99 16.27 -9.26 6.36
C LEU A 99 14.90 -9.57 5.74
N LEU A 100 13.84 -9.58 6.56
CA LEU A 100 12.47 -9.74 6.08
C LEU A 100 12.04 -8.61 5.15
N ASP A 101 12.39 -7.37 5.48
CA ASP A 101 12.15 -6.19 4.66
C ASP A 101 12.85 -6.29 3.28
N LEU A 102 14.11 -6.72 3.27
CA LEU A 102 14.87 -6.95 2.04
C LEU A 102 14.28 -8.08 1.19
N LEU A 103 13.82 -9.17 1.81
CA LEU A 103 13.12 -10.26 1.10
C LEU A 103 11.79 -9.79 0.50
N LEU A 104 11.03 -8.97 1.23
CA LEU A 104 9.80 -8.36 0.74
C LEU A 104 10.09 -7.48 -0.48
N MET A 105 11.12 -6.64 -0.44
CA MET A 105 11.52 -5.84 -1.60
C MET A 105 11.92 -6.69 -2.81
N LEU A 106 12.67 -7.76 -2.58
CA LEU A 106 13.08 -8.66 -3.67
C LEU A 106 11.88 -9.34 -4.33
N SER A 107 10.80 -9.58 -3.58
CA SER A 107 9.56 -10.15 -4.12
C SER A 107 8.76 -9.20 -5.02
N ILE A 108 9.00 -7.88 -4.92
CA ILE A 108 8.32 -6.84 -5.70
C ILE A 108 9.00 -6.61 -7.06
N LEU A 109 10.23 -7.12 -7.26
CA LEU A 109 10.98 -6.92 -8.50
C LEU A 109 10.19 -7.46 -9.70
N PRO A 110 9.88 -6.62 -10.71
CA PRO A 110 9.14 -7.06 -11.88
C PRO A 110 10.00 -8.05 -12.68
N SER A 111 9.42 -9.20 -13.03
CA SER A 111 10.08 -10.22 -13.85
C SER A 111 10.17 -9.84 -15.33
N GLU A 112 9.35 -8.87 -15.75
CA GLU A 112 9.22 -8.40 -17.13
C GLU A 112 9.77 -6.96 -17.28
N PRO A 113 10.30 -6.59 -18.46
CA PRO A 113 10.81 -5.25 -18.71
C PRO A 113 9.69 -4.21 -18.52
N ILE A 114 10.00 -3.20 -17.69
CA ILE A 114 9.09 -2.15 -17.27
C ILE A 114 8.69 -1.32 -18.50
N THR A 115 7.50 -1.56 -19.05
CA THR A 115 6.93 -0.82 -20.18
C THR A 115 5.96 0.28 -19.74
N SER A 116 5.56 0.28 -18.46
CA SER A 116 4.72 1.30 -17.85
C SER A 116 5.51 2.16 -16.86
N GLU A 117 5.32 3.47 -16.94
CA GLU A 117 6.02 4.52 -16.16
C GLU A 117 5.84 4.40 -14.63
N TRP A 118 4.93 3.53 -14.14
CA TRP A 118 4.66 3.34 -12.72
C TRP A 118 4.44 1.85 -12.40
N ILE A 119 5.13 1.33 -11.38
CA ILE A 119 5.01 -0.07 -10.94
C ILE A 119 3.78 -0.24 -10.05
N THR A 120 3.60 0.65 -9.06
CA THR A 120 2.41 0.71 -8.20
C THR A 120 2.14 2.14 -7.73
N VAL A 121 0.86 2.50 -7.61
CA VAL A 121 0.43 3.82 -7.13
C VAL A 121 -0.65 3.63 -6.07
N PHE A 122 -0.44 4.22 -4.91
CA PHE A 122 -1.40 4.30 -3.82
C PHE A 122 -1.74 5.77 -3.57
N GLN A 123 -3.04 6.08 -3.51
CA GLN A 123 -3.53 7.42 -3.24
C GLN A 123 -4.50 7.34 -2.06
N ILE A 124 -4.26 8.17 -1.04
CA ILE A 124 -5.20 8.33 0.07
C ILE A 124 -5.44 9.82 0.35
N ASP A 125 -6.70 10.19 0.47
CA ASP A 125 -7.07 11.56 0.79
C ASP A 125 -6.84 11.81 2.28
N TRP A 126 -5.72 12.46 2.61
CA TRP A 126 -5.37 12.76 4.01
C TRP A 126 -6.25 13.86 4.58
N ILE A 127 -6.39 14.98 3.86
CA ILE A 127 -7.23 16.11 4.31
C ILE A 127 -8.05 16.66 3.14
N PRO A 128 -9.27 16.12 2.90
CA PRO A 128 -10.09 16.47 1.73
C PRO A 128 -10.44 17.97 1.66
N ARG A 129 -10.61 18.61 2.82
CA ARG A 129 -10.95 20.05 2.91
C ARG A 129 -9.85 20.99 2.39
N PHE A 130 -8.60 20.52 2.32
CA PHE A 130 -7.47 21.27 1.76
C PHE A 130 -7.08 20.78 0.37
N GLY A 131 -7.76 19.78 -0.18
CA GLY A 131 -7.38 19.14 -1.44
C GLY A 131 -6.02 18.43 -1.38
N ILE A 132 -5.58 18.03 -0.18
CA ILE A 132 -4.29 17.36 0.04
C ILE A 132 -4.53 15.84 0.06
N SER A 133 -4.01 15.16 -0.95
CA SER A 133 -3.92 13.71 -1.06
C SER A 133 -2.46 13.26 -0.92
N LEU A 134 -2.25 12.15 -0.21
CA LEU A 134 -0.96 11.48 -0.16
C LEU A 134 -0.89 10.52 -1.33
N TYR A 135 0.10 10.74 -2.18
CA TYR A 135 0.44 9.85 -3.27
C TYR A 135 1.68 9.06 -2.84
N PHE A 136 1.63 7.75 -3.02
CA PHE A 136 2.78 6.88 -2.85
C PHE A 136 2.95 6.12 -4.15
N ALA A 137 4.12 6.27 -4.77
CA ALA A 137 4.38 5.69 -6.07
C ALA A 137 5.74 4.99 -6.07
N LEU A 138 5.74 3.70 -6.41
CA LEU A 138 6.97 2.96 -6.64
C LEU A 138 7.32 3.01 -8.12
N ASP A 139 8.53 3.52 -8.38
CA ASP A 139 9.21 3.49 -9.66
C ASP A 139 10.52 2.67 -9.53
N GLY A 140 11.11 2.26 -10.65
CA GLY A 140 12.35 1.50 -10.70
C GLY A 140 13.53 2.19 -9.99
N LEU A 141 13.59 3.52 -10.02
CA LEU A 141 14.61 4.28 -9.30
C LEU A 141 14.38 4.26 -7.78
N SER A 142 13.14 4.45 -7.33
CA SER A 142 12.79 4.38 -5.90
C SER A 142 13.11 2.99 -5.34
N LEU A 143 12.74 1.93 -6.07
CA LEU A 143 13.02 0.54 -5.69
C LEU A 143 14.54 0.32 -5.47
N LEU A 144 15.38 0.85 -6.36
CA LEU A 144 16.84 0.79 -6.21
C LEU A 144 17.33 1.49 -4.93
N LEU A 145 16.81 2.69 -4.63
CA LEU A 145 17.20 3.45 -3.44
C LEU A 145 16.74 2.77 -2.13
N ILE A 146 15.56 2.16 -2.13
CA ILE A 146 15.04 1.44 -0.96
C ILE A 146 15.88 0.18 -0.71
N ILE A 147 16.23 -0.59 -1.74
CA ILE A 147 17.14 -1.74 -1.61
C ILE A 147 18.49 -1.31 -1.04
N LEU A 148 19.07 -0.23 -1.55
CA LEU A 148 20.34 0.31 -1.07
C LEU A 148 20.23 0.71 0.41
N THR A 149 19.11 1.33 0.79
CA THR A 149 18.85 1.76 2.17
C THR A 149 18.77 0.56 3.12
N ALA A 150 18.04 -0.50 2.76
CA ALA A 150 18.00 -1.73 3.57
C ALA A 150 19.36 -2.43 3.66
N PHE A 151 20.13 -2.45 2.57
CA PHE A 151 21.49 -2.98 2.57
C PHE A 151 22.40 -2.22 3.54
N LEU A 152 22.34 -0.89 3.53
CA LEU A 152 23.07 -0.05 4.50
C LEU A 152 22.56 -0.25 5.93
N GLY A 153 21.26 -0.46 6.12
CA GLY A 153 20.66 -0.81 7.42
C GLY A 153 21.23 -2.11 7.98
N ALA A 154 21.36 -3.15 7.15
CA ALA A 154 21.95 -4.43 7.55
C ALA A 154 23.44 -4.29 7.95
N ILE A 155 24.22 -3.52 7.17
CA ILE A 155 25.63 -3.22 7.50
C ILE A 155 25.72 -2.43 8.81
N SER A 156 24.85 -1.45 9.01
CA SER A 156 24.82 -0.62 10.22
C SER A 156 24.60 -1.47 11.48
N ILE A 157 23.65 -2.41 11.42
CA ILE A 157 23.40 -3.37 12.50
C ILE A 157 24.61 -4.28 12.74
N GLY A 158 25.25 -4.75 11.66
CA GLY A 158 26.46 -5.57 11.73
C GLY A 158 27.64 -4.83 12.37
N SER A 159 27.85 -3.57 12.03
CA SER A 159 28.91 -2.74 12.62
C SER A 159 28.66 -2.46 14.11
N ALA A 160 27.40 -2.31 14.51
CA ALA A 160 26.98 -2.09 15.88
C ALA A 160 27.16 -3.32 16.80
N TRP A 161 27.50 -4.49 16.26
CA TRP A 161 27.48 -5.76 17.01
C TRP A 161 28.45 -5.80 18.20
N ASN A 162 29.64 -5.21 18.09
CA ASN A 162 30.67 -5.31 19.14
C ASN A 162 30.88 -4.02 19.95
N GLU A 163 30.30 -2.91 19.47
CA GLU A 163 30.46 -1.57 20.05
C GLU A 163 29.49 -1.30 21.21
N ILE A 164 28.19 -1.59 21.03
CA ILE A 164 27.17 -1.13 21.99
C ILE A 164 26.97 -2.14 23.12
N LYS A 165 27.42 -1.75 24.31
CA LYS A 165 27.32 -2.53 25.57
C LYS A 165 26.28 -1.99 26.56
N THR A 166 25.70 -0.83 26.31
CA THR A 166 24.66 -0.22 27.15
C THR A 166 23.50 0.25 26.29
N GLN A 167 22.26 0.00 26.73
CA GLN A 167 21.03 0.43 26.06
C GLN A 167 20.90 0.00 24.58
N THR A 168 21.15 -1.28 24.29
CA THR A 168 21.14 -1.81 22.92
C THR A 168 19.78 -1.69 22.25
N GLY A 169 18.67 -1.87 22.99
CA GLY A 169 17.32 -1.83 22.41
C GLY A 169 16.94 -0.44 21.93
N PHE A 170 17.20 0.61 22.71
CA PHE A 170 16.92 1.99 22.30
C PHE A 170 17.70 2.41 21.05
N PHE A 171 18.96 1.98 20.90
CA PHE A 171 19.74 2.23 19.70
C PHE A 171 19.11 1.60 18.45
N TYR A 172 18.81 0.29 18.49
CA TYR A 172 18.20 -0.41 17.35
C TYR A 172 16.80 0.08 17.03
N PHE A 173 16.03 0.51 18.03
CA PHE A 173 14.74 1.18 17.84
C PHE A 173 14.86 2.44 16.99
N ASN A 174 15.75 3.36 17.37
CA ASN A 174 15.95 4.60 16.61
C ASN A 174 16.48 4.30 15.20
N LEU A 175 17.41 3.35 15.07
CA LEU A 175 17.95 2.93 13.78
C LEU A 175 16.83 2.42 12.86
N LEU A 176 16.02 1.46 13.30
CA LEU A 176 14.92 0.90 12.50
C LEU A 176 13.86 1.94 12.17
N TRP A 177 13.59 2.88 13.09
CA TRP A 177 12.60 3.92 12.85
C TRP A 177 13.09 4.96 11.83
N THR A 178 14.37 5.34 11.87
CA THR A 178 14.96 6.19 10.83
C THR A 178 14.96 5.50 9.47
N LEU A 179 15.23 4.20 9.44
CA LEU A 179 15.16 3.39 8.22
C LEU A 179 13.73 3.40 7.64
N ALA A 180 12.70 3.23 8.48
CA ALA A 180 11.29 3.33 8.07
C ALA A 180 10.94 4.72 7.51
N GLY A 181 11.47 5.78 8.12
CA GLY A 181 11.29 7.14 7.63
C GLY A 181 11.88 7.35 6.24
N VAL A 182 13.10 6.86 6.00
CA VAL A 182 13.76 6.96 4.68
C VAL A 182 13.01 6.15 3.62
N ILE A 183 12.54 4.94 3.95
CA ILE A 183 11.68 4.15 3.05
C ILE A 183 10.38 4.91 2.75
N GLY A 184 9.77 5.55 3.75
CA GLY A 184 8.59 6.39 3.57
C GLY A 184 8.82 7.58 2.64
N VAL A 185 9.98 8.24 2.72
CA VAL A 185 10.32 9.38 1.86
C VAL A 185 10.55 8.96 0.41
N PHE A 186 11.16 7.80 0.16
CA PHE A 186 11.36 7.33 -1.21
C PHE A 186 10.08 6.78 -1.87
N THR A 187 9.07 6.46 -1.07
CA THR A 187 7.78 5.96 -1.57
C THR A 187 6.75 7.06 -1.79
N ALA A 188 6.90 8.23 -1.17
CA ALA A 188 6.03 9.40 -1.31
C ALA A 188 6.37 10.23 -2.56
#